data_AF-A0A9E4C8U0-F1
#
_entry.id   AF-A0A9E4C8U0-F1
#
_cell.length_a   1.000
_cell.length_b   1.000
_cell.length_c   1.000
_cell.angle_alpha   90.00
_cell.angle_beta   90.00
_cell.angle_gamma   90.00
#
_symmetry.space_group_name_H-M   'P 1'
#
loop_
_entity.id
_entity.type
_entity.pdbx_description
1 polymer ?
#
loop_
_entity_poly.entity_id
_entity_poly.type
_entity_poly.pdbx_seq_one_letter_code
_entity_poly.pdbx_strand_id
1 'polypeptide(L)'
;MAEFTVVQEGQFAVGERKKASGLADLDPIYRDLLDKPITVTLGLIGPDGRVNMTPMWFDYEGDTILVNTAAHRAKCGWIRNNPQLTILLVNPENPYHWMSIKCTVVNEIHEDGPGGERATEQLDRIWTKYTGADPPYALRDPVIDEKRVLFECRVDRVATFGKPA
;
A
#
# COMPACT_ATOMS: atom_id res chain seq x y z
N MET A 1 6.90 26.00 -11.52
CA MET A 1 5.59 26.33 -10.92
C MET A 1 4.62 25.32 -11.45
N ALA A 2 4.08 24.42 -10.62
CA ALA A 2 3.05 23.50 -11.08
C ALA A 2 1.83 24.36 -11.49
N GLU A 3 1.39 24.25 -12.73
CA GLU A 3 0.09 24.76 -13.14
C GLU A 3 -0.96 24.00 -12.32
N PHE A 4 -1.51 24.67 -11.30
CA PHE A 4 -2.71 24.17 -10.67
C PHE A 4 -3.79 24.13 -11.75
N THR A 5 -4.16 22.92 -12.16
CA THR A 5 -5.26 22.72 -13.10
C THR A 5 -6.49 23.43 -12.54
N VAL A 6 -7.15 24.20 -13.40
CA VAL A 6 -8.38 24.94 -13.05
C VAL A 6 -9.37 23.98 -12.39
N VAL A 7 -9.92 24.39 -11.24
CA VAL A 7 -10.92 23.63 -10.49
C VAL A 7 -12.03 23.16 -11.42
N GLN A 8 -12.31 21.86 -11.45
CA GLN A 8 -13.38 21.29 -12.27
C GLN A 8 -14.74 21.44 -11.56
N GLU A 9 -15.81 21.61 -12.33
CA GLU A 9 -17.16 21.65 -11.78
C GLU A 9 -17.46 20.35 -11.02
N GLY A 10 -17.89 20.46 -9.76
CA GLY A 10 -18.18 19.30 -8.92
C GLY A 10 -16.96 18.55 -8.36
N GLN A 11 -15.73 19.03 -8.57
CA GLN A 11 -14.49 18.40 -8.05
C GLN A 11 -14.52 18.16 -6.53
N PHE A 12 -15.18 19.04 -5.79
CA PHE A 12 -15.37 18.95 -4.33
C PHE A 12 -16.79 18.54 -3.92
N ALA A 13 -17.67 18.30 -4.90
CA ALA A 13 -19.02 17.86 -4.60
C ALA A 13 -18.95 16.45 -4.00
N VAL A 14 -19.69 16.24 -2.92
CA VAL A 14 -19.87 14.91 -2.35
C VAL A 14 -20.80 14.15 -3.29
N GLY A 15 -20.21 13.40 -4.22
CA GLY A 15 -20.95 12.51 -5.12
C GLY A 15 -21.61 11.34 -4.39
N GLU A 16 -22.26 10.47 -5.15
CA GLU A 16 -22.89 9.27 -4.62
C GLU A 16 -21.84 8.37 -3.94
N ARG A 17 -22.05 8.07 -2.65
CA ARG A 17 -21.15 7.19 -1.89
C ARG A 17 -21.39 5.74 -2.31
N LYS A 18 -20.65 5.29 -3.31
CA LYS A 18 -20.56 3.85 -3.62
C LYS A 18 -19.56 3.19 -2.69
N LYS A 19 -19.97 2.10 -2.05
CA LYS A 19 -19.08 1.28 -1.23
C LYS A 19 -18.36 0.32 -2.18
N ALA A 20 -17.09 0.60 -2.50
CA ALA A 20 -16.23 -0.43 -3.06
C ALA A 20 -15.96 -1.47 -1.98
N SER A 21 -16.31 -2.73 -2.26
CA SER A 21 -16.06 -3.86 -1.37
C SER A 21 -14.62 -4.35 -1.48
N GLY A 22 -14.01 -4.17 -2.65
CA GLY A 22 -12.63 -4.55 -2.95
C GLY A 22 -12.00 -3.70 -4.05
N LEU A 23 -10.74 -4.01 -4.39
CA LEU A 23 -9.95 -3.39 -5.46
C LEU A 23 -10.55 -3.67 -6.84
N ALA A 24 -11.19 -4.82 -7.02
CA ALA A 24 -11.81 -5.19 -8.30
C ALA A 24 -13.00 -4.30 -8.69
N ASP A 25 -13.65 -3.66 -7.70
CA ASP A 25 -14.80 -2.78 -7.90
C ASP A 25 -14.39 -1.32 -8.22
N LEU A 26 -13.08 -1.03 -8.27
CA LEU A 26 -12.59 0.32 -8.48
C LEU A 26 -12.82 0.78 -9.92
N ASP A 27 -13.24 2.04 -10.05
CA ASP A 27 -13.20 2.74 -11.32
C ASP A 27 -11.75 2.71 -11.87
N PRO A 28 -11.54 2.49 -13.19
CA PRO A 28 -10.21 2.42 -13.79
C PRO A 28 -9.27 3.55 -13.40
N ILE A 29 -9.80 4.76 -13.18
CA ILE A 29 -8.98 5.93 -12.80
C ILE A 29 -8.29 5.75 -11.45
N TYR A 30 -8.94 5.08 -10.50
CA TYR A 30 -8.35 4.78 -9.20
C TYR A 30 -7.43 3.56 -9.30
N ARG A 31 -7.78 2.56 -10.12
CA ARG A 31 -6.94 1.38 -10.33
C ARG A 31 -5.54 1.74 -10.84
N ASP A 32 -5.44 2.76 -11.70
CA ASP A 32 -4.16 3.29 -12.18
C ASP A 32 -3.22 3.76 -11.05
N LEU A 33 -3.76 4.25 -9.93
CA LEU A 33 -2.94 4.61 -8.75
C LEU A 33 -2.31 3.39 -8.07
N LEU A 34 -2.93 2.20 -8.18
CA LEU A 34 -2.39 0.96 -7.63
C LEU A 34 -1.22 0.44 -8.46
N ASP A 35 -1.27 0.64 -9.78
CA ASP A 35 -0.33 0.07 -10.74
C ASP A 35 0.92 0.94 -10.93
N LYS A 36 0.80 2.25 -10.71
CA LYS A 36 1.93 3.19 -10.75
C LYS A 36 2.86 3.07 -9.52
N PRO A 37 4.14 3.47 -9.62
CA PRO A 37 5.09 3.48 -8.50
C PRO A 37 4.84 4.65 -7.54
N ILE A 38 3.64 4.72 -6.97
CA ILE A 38 3.25 5.76 -6.02
C ILE A 38 3.65 5.32 -4.61
N THR A 39 4.40 6.16 -3.90
CA THR A 39 4.70 5.91 -2.48
C THR A 39 3.44 6.15 -1.66
N VAL A 40 3.06 5.17 -0.85
CA VAL A 40 1.84 5.21 -0.04
C VAL A 40 2.17 5.57 1.39
N THR A 41 1.19 6.11 2.12
CA THR A 41 1.30 6.27 3.57
C THR A 41 0.60 5.11 4.26
N LEU A 42 1.35 4.28 4.98
CA LEU A 42 0.84 3.20 5.81
C LEU A 42 0.66 3.70 7.25
N GLY A 43 -0.58 3.64 7.75
CA GLY A 43 -0.96 3.89 9.13
C GLY A 43 -1.16 2.59 9.91
N LEU A 44 -0.46 2.47 11.04
CA LEU A 44 -0.51 1.34 11.98
C LEU A 44 -0.79 1.85 13.40
N ILE A 45 -1.46 1.07 14.25
CA ILE A 45 -1.60 1.41 15.66
C ILE A 45 -0.34 0.97 16.42
N GLY A 46 0.38 1.92 17.00
CA GLY A 46 1.55 1.68 17.84
C GLY A 46 1.17 1.24 19.27
N PRO A 47 2.17 0.87 20.08
CA PRO A 47 1.96 0.40 21.46
C PRO A 47 1.44 1.49 22.41
N ASP A 48 1.63 2.76 22.04
CA ASP A 48 1.09 3.92 22.77
C ASP A 48 -0.37 4.26 22.36
N GLY A 49 -0.98 3.43 21.51
CA GLY A 49 -2.35 3.62 21.01
C GLY A 49 -2.48 4.69 19.93
N ARG A 50 -1.37 5.32 19.49
CA ARG A 50 -1.38 6.32 18.42
C ARG A 50 -1.18 5.68 17.05
N VAL A 51 -1.67 6.36 16.02
CA VAL A 51 -1.39 5.96 14.63
C VAL A 51 0.04 6.37 14.28
N ASN A 52 0.89 5.39 13.97
CA ASN A 52 2.19 5.59 13.35
C ASN A 52 2.03 5.56 11.83
N MET A 53 2.46 6.64 11.16
CA MET A 53 2.40 6.78 9.70
C MET A 53 3.80 6.68 9.11
N THR A 54 3.96 5.86 8.07
CA THR A 54 5.25 5.67 7.40
C THR A 54 5.08 5.57 5.89
N PRO A 55 6.02 6.10 5.08
CA PRO A 55 6.03 5.87 3.65
C PRO A 55 6.35 4.40 3.34
N MET A 56 5.66 3.82 2.36
CA MET A 56 5.84 2.43 1.90
C MET A 56 5.66 2.33 0.38
N TRP A 57 6.32 1.35 -0.25
CA TRP A 57 5.93 0.88 -1.58
C TRP A 57 4.67 0.00 -1.47
N PHE A 58 3.88 -0.04 -2.54
CA PHE A 58 2.57 -0.66 -2.58
C PHE A 58 2.47 -1.71 -3.67
N ASP A 59 1.80 -2.80 -3.31
CA ASP A 59 1.55 -3.93 -4.19
C ASP A 59 0.31 -4.70 -3.77
N TYR A 60 -0.24 -5.45 -4.71
CA TYR A 60 -1.46 -6.22 -4.52
C TYR A 60 -1.54 -7.38 -5.52
N GLU A 61 -2.32 -8.40 -5.18
CA GLU A 61 -2.65 -9.52 -6.06
C GLU A 61 -4.16 -9.77 -6.01
N GLY A 62 -4.85 -9.51 -7.13
CA GLY A 62 -6.32 -9.59 -7.18
C GLY A 62 -6.97 -8.58 -6.22
N ASP A 63 -7.57 -9.10 -5.14
CA ASP A 63 -8.20 -8.29 -4.09
C ASP A 63 -7.43 -8.31 -2.75
N THR A 64 -6.19 -8.82 -2.77
CA THR A 64 -5.33 -8.95 -1.60
C THR A 64 -4.21 -7.91 -1.66
N ILE A 65 -4.11 -7.08 -0.62
CA ILE A 65 -2.99 -6.14 -0.48
C ILE A 65 -1.79 -6.85 0.15
N LEU A 66 -0.60 -6.53 -0.36
CA LEU A 66 0.65 -7.14 0.06
C LEU A 66 1.50 -6.11 0.82
N VAL A 67 1.79 -6.37 2.09
CA VAL A 67 2.63 -5.50 2.94
C VAL A 67 3.88 -6.26 3.36
N ASN A 68 5.01 -5.86 2.78
CA ASN A 68 6.30 -6.50 3.03
C ASN A 68 7.18 -5.64 3.95
N THR A 69 7.77 -6.24 4.98
CA THR A 69 8.66 -5.55 5.92
C THR A 69 9.80 -6.46 6.37
N ALA A 70 10.93 -5.86 6.75
CA ALA A 70 11.99 -6.60 7.43
C ALA A 70 11.51 -7.05 8.83
N ALA A 71 11.77 -8.32 9.17
CA ALA A 71 11.26 -9.00 10.36
C ALA A 71 11.64 -8.29 11.68
N HIS A 72 12.81 -7.66 11.72
CA HIS A 72 13.34 -6.97 12.91
C HIS A 72 12.68 -5.60 13.16
N ARG A 73 11.87 -5.08 12.23
CA ARG A 73 11.24 -3.76 12.39
C ARG A 73 10.06 -3.84 13.37
N ALA A 74 9.91 -2.82 14.21
CA ALA A 74 8.84 -2.73 15.21
C ALA A 74 7.43 -2.90 14.61
N LYS A 75 7.25 -2.51 13.35
CA LYS A 75 6.01 -2.63 12.57
C LYS A 75 5.45 -4.05 12.59
N CYS A 76 6.30 -5.08 12.54
CA CYS A 76 5.85 -6.48 12.61
C CYS A 76 5.12 -6.77 13.91
N GLY A 77 5.68 -6.35 15.04
CA GLY A 77 5.05 -6.50 16.36
C GLY A 77 3.76 -5.69 16.47
N TRP A 78 3.72 -4.48 15.92
CA TRP A 78 2.52 -3.65 15.90
C TRP A 78 1.39 -4.30 15.09
N ILE A 79 1.70 -4.83 13.91
CA ILE A 79 0.74 -5.53 13.05
C ILE A 79 0.21 -6.80 13.72
N ARG A 80 1.06 -7.60 14.36
CA ARG A 80 0.62 -8.81 15.07
C ARG A 80 -0.29 -8.49 16.27
N ASN A 81 -0.04 -7.37 16.95
CA ASN A 81 -0.89 -6.91 18.06
C ASN A 81 -2.20 -6.27 17.59
N ASN A 82 -2.17 -5.58 16.45
CA ASN A 82 -3.35 -4.99 15.82
C ASN A 82 -3.26 -5.15 14.29
N PRO A 83 -3.96 -6.14 13.71
CA PRO A 83 -3.84 -6.46 12.29
C PRO A 83 -4.61 -5.48 11.38
N GLN A 84 -5.25 -4.45 11.93
CA GLN A 84 -6.00 -3.46 11.17
C GLN A 84 -5.08 -2.34 10.69
N LEU A 85 -4.99 -2.17 9.38
CA LEU A 85 -4.12 -1.21 8.71
C LEU A 85 -4.96 -0.18 7.95
N THR A 86 -4.40 1.01 7.75
CA THR A 86 -4.94 1.98 6.80
C THR A 86 -3.85 2.44 5.84
N ILE A 87 -4.15 2.46 4.55
CA ILE A 87 -3.25 2.89 3.48
C ILE A 87 -3.86 4.11 2.79
N LEU A 88 -3.04 5.13 2.53
CA LEU A 88 -3.41 6.30 1.74
C LEU A 88 -2.53 6.37 0.50
N LEU A 89 -3.16 6.44 -0.67
CA LEU A 89 -2.53 6.68 -1.97
C LEU A 89 -2.98 8.04 -2.48
N VAL A 90 -2.04 8.94 -2.74
CA VAL A 90 -2.30 10.28 -3.29
C VAL A 90 -1.60 10.36 -4.64
N ASN A 91 -2.32 10.80 -5.67
CA ASN A 91 -1.72 11.05 -6.98
C ASN A 91 -0.68 12.19 -6.86
N PRO A 92 0.60 11.95 -7.19
CA PRO A 92 1.64 12.97 -7.08
C PRO A 92 1.44 14.16 -8.03
N GLU A 93 0.68 14.00 -9.11
CA GLU A 93 0.41 15.05 -10.09
C GLU A 93 -0.85 15.85 -9.74
N ASN A 94 -1.76 15.28 -8.94
CA ASN A 94 -3.02 15.91 -8.56
C ASN A 94 -3.42 15.47 -7.15
N PRO A 95 -3.19 16.28 -6.09
CA PRO A 95 -3.49 15.89 -4.72
C PRO A 95 -5.00 15.72 -4.44
N TYR A 96 -5.86 16.10 -5.38
CA TYR A 96 -7.30 15.87 -5.33
C TYR A 96 -7.74 14.56 -5.97
N HIS A 97 -6.81 13.71 -6.42
CA HIS A 97 -7.08 12.35 -6.86
C HIS A 97 -6.40 11.38 -5.89
N TRP A 98 -7.17 10.74 -5.02
CA TRP A 98 -6.61 9.85 -4.00
C TRP A 98 -7.57 8.73 -3.62
N MET A 99 -7.03 7.70 -2.97
CA MET A 99 -7.84 6.70 -2.29
C MET A 99 -7.27 6.33 -0.92
N SER A 100 -8.14 5.97 0.01
CA SER A 100 -7.82 5.43 1.31
C SER A 100 -8.41 4.03 1.44
N ILE A 101 -7.56 3.06 1.79
CA ILE A 101 -7.92 1.66 1.92
C ILE A 101 -7.78 1.25 3.38
N LYS A 102 -8.85 0.70 3.95
CA LYS A 102 -8.81 -0.04 5.22
C LYS A 102 -8.71 -1.52 4.91
N CYS A 103 -7.74 -2.19 5.53
CA CYS A 103 -7.52 -3.61 5.33
C CYS A 103 -7.11 -4.28 6.64
N THR A 104 -7.28 -5.59 6.69
CA THR A 104 -6.93 -6.42 7.84
C THR A 104 -6.00 -7.52 7.38
N VAL A 105 -4.88 -7.71 8.09
CA VAL A 105 -3.97 -8.83 7.86
C VAL A 105 -4.71 -10.15 8.15
N VAL A 106 -4.68 -11.06 7.19
CA VAL A 106 -5.32 -12.37 7.28
C VAL A 106 -4.33 -13.53 7.19
N ASN A 107 -3.11 -13.26 6.69
CA ASN A 107 -2.03 -14.24 6.61
C ASN A 107 -0.67 -13.56 6.75
N GLU A 108 0.31 -14.29 7.26
CA GLU A 108 1.69 -13.85 7.47
C GLU A 108 2.64 -14.93 6.94
N ILE A 109 3.53 -14.54 6.01
CA ILE A 109 4.50 -15.43 5.38
C ILE A 109 5.90 -14.96 5.77
N HIS A 110 6.66 -15.84 6.41
CA HIS A 110 8.04 -15.61 6.79
C HIS A 110 8.99 -16.12 5.68
N GLU A 111 9.98 -15.31 5.30
CA GLU A 111 10.95 -15.65 4.24
C GLU A 111 11.71 -16.96 4.50
N ASP A 112 11.96 -17.30 5.76
CA ASP A 112 12.65 -18.52 6.20
C ASP A 112 11.71 -19.70 6.49
N GLY A 113 10.39 -19.51 6.29
CA GLY A 113 9.37 -20.53 6.49
C GLY A 113 8.91 -21.22 5.19
N PRO A 114 7.99 -22.19 5.28
CA PRO A 114 7.35 -22.80 4.11
C PRO A 114 6.62 -21.74 3.26
N GLY A 115 6.91 -21.70 1.95
CA GLY A 115 6.35 -20.70 1.04
C GLY A 115 7.02 -19.32 1.14
N GLY A 116 8.14 -19.22 1.87
CA GLY A 116 8.86 -17.98 2.14
C GLY A 116 9.43 -17.30 0.89
N GLU A 117 9.64 -18.05 -0.21
CA GLU A 117 10.07 -17.52 -1.51
C GLU A 117 9.16 -16.40 -2.00
N ARG A 118 7.86 -16.49 -1.71
CA ARG A 118 6.85 -15.48 -2.07
C ARG A 118 7.15 -14.11 -1.47
N ALA A 119 7.75 -14.04 -0.27
CA ALA A 119 8.15 -12.78 0.35
C ALA A 119 9.29 -12.10 -0.42
N THR A 120 10.19 -12.88 -1.02
CA THR A 120 11.30 -12.37 -1.84
C THR A 120 10.86 -12.06 -3.26
N GLU A 121 10.07 -12.93 -3.90
CA GLU A 121 9.50 -12.71 -5.23
C GLU A 121 8.67 -11.41 -5.29
N GLN A 122 7.84 -11.19 -4.26
CA GLN A 122 7.05 -9.96 -4.13
C GLN A 122 7.95 -8.74 -3.96
N LEU A 123 9.02 -8.84 -3.15
CA LEU A 123 9.96 -7.75 -2.91
C LEU A 123 10.72 -7.37 -4.18
N ASP A 124 11.14 -8.35 -4.96
CA ASP A 124 11.80 -8.19 -6.24
C ASP A 124 10.87 -7.55 -7.28
N ARG A 125 9.59 -7.96 -7.31
CA ARG A 125 8.58 -7.35 -8.18
C ARG A 125 8.39 -5.86 -7.87
N ILE A 126 8.25 -5.50 -6.60
CA ILE A 126 8.09 -4.07 -6.23
C ILE A 126 9.37 -3.27 -6.41
N TRP A 127 10.55 -3.89 -6.25
CA TRP A 127 11.81 -3.26 -6.60
C TRP A 127 11.81 -2.80 -8.04
N THR A 128 11.50 -3.69 -8.98
CA THR A 128 11.42 -3.34 -10.40
C THR A 128 10.35 -2.31 -10.68
N LYS A 129 9.14 -2.45 -10.10
CA LYS A 129 8.07 -1.46 -10.23
C LYS A 129 8.52 -0.05 -9.84
N TYR A 130 9.20 0.10 -8.71
CA TYR A 130 9.51 1.42 -8.13
C TYR A 130 10.82 2.04 -8.61
N THR A 131 11.74 1.24 -9.12
CA THR A 131 13.08 1.71 -9.52
C THR A 131 13.37 1.57 -11.01
N GLY A 132 12.61 0.72 -11.71
CA GLY A 132 12.90 0.30 -13.08
C GLY A 132 14.13 -0.61 -13.22
N ALA A 133 14.80 -0.97 -12.12
CA ALA A 133 15.94 -1.86 -12.14
C ALA A 133 15.51 -3.34 -12.14
N ASP A 134 16.35 -4.18 -12.73
CA ASP A 134 16.15 -5.63 -12.69
C ASP A 134 16.32 -6.17 -11.25
N PRO A 135 15.64 -7.27 -10.90
CA PRO A 135 15.88 -7.95 -9.65
C PRO A 135 17.31 -8.53 -9.56
N PRO A 136 17.82 -8.82 -8.34
CA PRO A 136 17.09 -8.80 -7.07
C PRO A 136 17.04 -7.42 -6.39
N TYR A 137 16.19 -7.29 -5.37
CA TYR A 137 16.13 -6.13 -4.48
C TYR A 137 17.50 -5.81 -3.88
N ALA A 138 18.06 -4.65 -4.27
CA ALA A 138 19.45 -4.29 -3.98
C ALA A 138 19.65 -3.51 -2.67
N LEU A 139 18.60 -3.26 -1.89
CA LEU A 139 18.68 -2.47 -0.65
C LEU A 139 18.69 -3.33 0.63
N ARG A 140 18.94 -4.64 0.53
CA ARG A 140 19.25 -5.44 1.71
C ARG A 140 20.58 -4.97 2.29
N ASP A 141 20.59 -4.69 3.59
CA ASP A 141 21.82 -4.32 4.29
C ASP A 141 22.73 -5.55 4.41
N PRO A 142 23.97 -5.52 3.87
CA PRO A 142 24.88 -6.67 3.92
C PRO A 142 25.37 -7.01 5.33
N VAL A 143 25.24 -6.12 6.32
CA VAL A 143 25.66 -6.40 7.71
C VAL A 143 24.52 -6.91 8.59
N ILE A 144 23.29 -6.89 8.09
CA ILE A 144 22.11 -7.43 8.77
C ILE A 144 21.71 -8.71 8.04
N ASP A 145 21.53 -9.82 8.77
CA ASP A 145 20.80 -10.97 8.21
C ASP A 145 19.31 -10.61 8.10
N GLU A 146 18.98 -9.73 7.16
CA GLU A 146 17.63 -9.24 6.96
C GLU A 146 16.75 -10.37 6.41
N LYS A 147 15.78 -10.80 7.22
CA LYS A 147 14.65 -11.62 6.78
C LYS A 147 13.42 -10.77 6.52
N ARG A 148 12.63 -11.13 5.52
CA ARG A 148 11.36 -10.49 5.17
C ARG A 148 10.18 -11.22 5.79
N VAL A 149 9.14 -10.44 6.06
CA VAL A 149 7.80 -10.91 6.39
C VAL A 149 6.85 -10.25 5.40
N LEU A 150 6.03 -11.07 4.76
CA LEU A 150 4.97 -10.62 3.86
C LEU A 150 3.62 -10.84 4.54
N PHE A 151 2.89 -9.75 4.75
CA PHE A 151 1.52 -9.77 5.26
C PHE A 151 0.54 -9.68 4.10
N GLU A 152 -0.39 -10.63 4.03
CA GLU A 152 -1.49 -10.60 3.06
C GLU A 152 -2.72 -10.02 3.76
N CYS A 153 -3.27 -8.97 3.16
CA CYS A 153 -4.30 -8.14 3.78
C CYS A 153 -5.56 -8.18 2.94
N ARG A 154 -6.68 -8.59 3.54
CA ARG A 154 -8.00 -8.48 2.92
C ARG A 154 -8.44 -7.02 2.97
N VAL A 155 -9.01 -6.50 1.87
CA VAL A 155 -9.65 -5.19 1.85
C VAL A 155 -10.95 -5.24 2.65
N ASP A 156 -11.12 -4.29 3.59
CA ASP A 156 -12.36 -4.15 4.36
C ASP A 156 -13.23 -3.01 3.81
N ARG A 157 -12.58 -1.94 3.32
CA ARG A 157 -13.25 -0.77 2.75
C ARG A 157 -12.30 0.09 1.93
N VAL A 158 -12.77 0.59 0.80
CA VAL A 158 -12.09 1.67 0.07
C VAL A 158 -12.93 2.95 0.09
N ALA A 159 -12.24 4.09 0.24
CA ALA A 159 -12.78 5.42 0.04
C ALA A 159 -11.96 6.10 -1.04
N THR A 160 -12.61 6.72 -2.01
CA THR A 160 -11.97 7.39 -3.15
C THR A 160 -12.37 8.86 -3.21
N PHE A 161 -11.54 9.69 -3.82
CA PHE A 161 -11.79 11.10 -3.98
C PHE A 161 -11.20 11.65 -5.27
N GLY A 162 -11.98 12.54 -5.90
CA GLY A 162 -11.70 13.19 -7.17
C GLY A 162 -11.74 12.25 -8.35
N LYS A 163 -12.57 12.57 -9.34
CA LYS A 163 -12.43 12.05 -10.69
C LYS A 163 -11.64 13.10 -11.48
N PRO A 164 -10.35 12.88 -11.81
CA PRO A 164 -9.74 13.65 -12.88
C PRO A 164 -10.60 13.47 -14.13
N ALA A 165 -11.16 14.56 -14.68
CA ALA A 165 -11.79 14.51 -16.00
C ALA A 165 -10.83 14.02 -17.09
#